data_AF-A0A150QAG8-F1
#
_entry.id   AF-A0A150QAG8-F1
#
_cell.length_a   1.000
_cell.length_b   1.000
_cell.length_c   1.000
_cell.angle_alpha   90.00
_cell.angle_beta   90.00
_cell.angle_gamma   90.00
#
_symmetry.space_group_name_H-M   'P 1'
#
loop_
_entity.id
_entity.type
_entity.pdbx_description
1 polymer ?
#
loop_
_entity_poly.entity_id
_entity_poly.type
_entity_poly.pdbx_seq_one_letter_code
_entity_poly.pdbx_strand_id
1 'polypeptide(L)'
;MRLARLGFVPVLGFLPLLGFGCSDPAPPTPRGAFSMNFADPGASCNAAGHSATLGDVTSAQRVRVLTDGEEGSTIDCSVTGSGTFQVSAQARNPATAAEIRVNIPAITPAATQEMPATGSISFSSARTGGETFVSDPADPCQFWFVPESEQGVNAGEIWVVFECLSMLNDGYSCELRRGALAFDGCGS
;
A
#
# COMPACT_ATOMS: atom_id res chain seq x y z
N MET A 1 -40.59 47.81 60.11
CA MET A 1 -40.07 46.43 60.00
C MET A 1 -41.27 45.50 59.84
N ARG A 2 -41.44 44.89 58.66
CA ARG A 2 -42.55 43.99 58.32
C ARG A 2 -42.01 42.58 58.03
N LEU A 3 -42.75 41.59 58.51
CA LEU A 3 -42.49 40.15 58.49
C LEU A 3 -43.10 39.46 57.26
N ALA A 4 -42.51 38.29 56.96
CA ALA A 4 -43.13 37.02 56.51
C ALA A 4 -43.21 36.64 55.01
N ARG A 5 -42.37 35.63 54.68
CA ARG A 5 -42.64 34.25 54.17
C ARG A 5 -43.38 33.98 52.84
N LEU A 6 -42.98 32.80 52.29
CA LEU A 6 -43.55 31.92 51.23
C LEU A 6 -42.96 32.13 49.83
N GLY A 7 -42.51 31.13 49.05
CA GLY A 7 -42.48 29.66 49.20
C GLY A 7 -42.38 28.98 47.81
N PHE A 8 -41.61 27.89 47.73
CA PHE A 8 -41.81 26.66 46.91
C PHE A 8 -41.92 26.68 45.35
N VAL A 9 -40.84 26.21 44.68
CA VAL A 9 -40.68 25.07 43.68
C VAL A 9 -41.76 24.89 42.57
N PRO A 10 -41.45 24.73 41.24
CA PRO A 10 -40.62 23.62 40.72
C PRO A 10 -39.64 23.88 39.56
N VAL A 11 -38.65 22.98 39.56
CA VAL A 11 -37.68 22.62 38.53
C VAL A 11 -38.40 22.10 37.28
N LEU A 12 -38.19 22.74 36.12
CA LEU A 12 -38.53 22.21 34.81
C LEU A 12 -37.21 22.01 34.04
N GLY A 13 -36.69 20.80 34.16
CA GLY A 13 -35.51 20.35 33.45
C GLY A 13 -35.81 20.20 31.96
N PHE A 14 -35.19 21.04 31.15
CA PHE A 14 -34.98 20.78 29.73
C PHE A 14 -33.65 20.04 29.61
N LEU A 15 -33.72 18.71 29.46
CA LEU A 15 -32.58 17.89 29.04
C LEU A 15 -32.29 18.19 27.57
N PRO A 16 -31.09 18.67 27.21
CA PRO A 16 -30.68 18.75 25.83
C PRO A 16 -30.36 17.32 25.40
N LEU A 17 -31.17 16.76 24.50
CA LEU A 17 -30.74 15.62 23.69
C LEU A 17 -29.68 16.13 22.71
N LEU A 18 -28.46 16.29 23.22
CA LEU A 18 -27.27 16.37 22.39
C LEU A 18 -27.15 15.02 21.69
N GLY A 19 -27.65 14.98 20.45
CA GLY A 19 -27.33 13.92 19.52
C GLY A 19 -25.82 13.90 19.35
N PHE A 20 -25.16 12.95 19.99
CA PHE A 20 -23.84 12.49 19.61
C PHE A 20 -23.98 11.90 18.21
N GLY A 21 -23.94 12.77 17.20
CA GLY A 21 -23.67 12.33 15.84
C GLY A 21 -22.32 11.63 15.91
N CYS A 22 -22.31 10.32 15.71
CA CYS A 22 -21.09 9.56 15.49
C CYS A 22 -20.47 10.10 14.21
N SER A 23 -19.68 11.17 14.31
CA SER A 23 -18.78 11.58 13.25
C SER A 23 -17.82 10.41 13.09
N ASP A 24 -18.08 9.58 12.09
CA ASP A 24 -17.18 8.51 11.69
C ASP A 24 -15.79 9.16 11.54
N PRO A 25 -14.78 8.70 12.30
CA PRO A 25 -13.44 9.26 12.17
C PRO A 25 -13.03 9.24 10.69
N ALA A 26 -12.43 10.34 10.23
CA ALA A 26 -11.96 10.43 8.87
C ALA A 26 -11.06 9.21 8.56
N PRO A 27 -11.19 8.60 7.37
CA PRO A 27 -10.35 7.48 7.00
C PRO A 27 -8.86 7.88 7.10
N PRO A 28 -7.99 6.93 7.49
CA PRO A 28 -6.56 7.21 7.58
C PRO A 28 -6.01 7.66 6.22
N THR A 29 -5.00 8.53 6.23
CA THR A 29 -4.31 8.92 5.00
C THR A 29 -3.50 7.74 4.48
N PRO A 30 -3.60 7.38 3.19
CA PRO A 30 -2.81 6.31 2.60
C PRO A 30 -1.31 6.55 2.76
N ARG A 31 -0.57 5.47 3.02
CA ARG A 31 0.89 5.48 3.10
C ARG A 31 1.46 4.33 2.29
N GLY A 32 2.64 4.54 1.68
CA GLY A 32 3.27 3.55 0.81
C GLY A 32 4.81 3.60 0.84
N ALA A 33 5.40 2.43 0.64
CA ALA A 33 6.83 2.25 0.39
C ALA A 33 7.04 1.06 -0.55
N PHE A 34 8.10 1.13 -1.35
CA PHE A 34 8.56 -0.01 -2.14
C PHE A 34 10.07 0.01 -2.30
N SER A 35 10.64 -1.16 -2.53
CA SER A 35 12.02 -1.36 -2.94
C SER A 35 12.07 -2.47 -3.95
N MET A 36 12.76 -2.25 -5.07
CA MET A 36 12.93 -3.27 -6.08
C MET A 36 14.20 -3.07 -6.88
N ASN A 37 14.58 -4.13 -7.58
CA ASN A 37 15.74 -4.16 -8.44
C ASN A 37 15.42 -4.98 -9.69
N PHE A 38 15.65 -4.38 -10.86
CA PHE A 38 15.76 -5.15 -12.09
C PHE A 38 17.01 -6.00 -12.02
N ALA A 39 16.82 -7.31 -11.93
CA ALA A 39 17.92 -8.24 -12.08
C ALA A 39 18.51 -8.11 -13.48
N ASP A 40 19.73 -8.60 -13.66
CA ASP A 40 20.39 -8.67 -14.95
C ASP A 40 20.14 -10.06 -15.58
N PRO A 41 19.12 -10.23 -16.44
CA PRO A 41 18.92 -11.48 -17.17
C PRO A 41 19.86 -11.60 -18.39
N GLY A 42 20.76 -10.64 -18.59
CA GLY A 42 21.60 -10.51 -19.78
C GLY A 42 21.08 -9.48 -20.79
N ALA A 43 21.47 -9.65 -22.05
CA ALA A 43 21.30 -8.63 -23.10
C ALA A 43 19.84 -8.27 -23.47
N SER A 44 18.85 -9.01 -22.97
CA SER A 44 17.43 -8.78 -23.25
C SER A 44 16.78 -7.68 -22.41
N CYS A 45 17.48 -7.17 -21.38
CA CYS A 45 16.95 -6.16 -20.47
C CYS A 45 17.72 -4.84 -20.56
N ASN A 46 17.08 -3.80 -21.09
CA ASN A 46 17.61 -2.43 -21.13
C ASN A 46 17.58 -1.70 -19.78
N ALA A 47 16.95 -2.29 -18.75
CA ALA A 47 16.88 -1.75 -17.39
C ALA A 47 17.72 -2.56 -16.37
N ALA A 48 18.61 -3.45 -16.83
CA ALA A 48 19.38 -4.32 -15.95
C ALA A 48 20.18 -3.54 -14.89
N GLY A 49 20.11 -4.01 -13.63
CA GLY A 49 20.79 -3.38 -12.49
C GLY A 49 20.14 -2.08 -12.00
N HIS A 50 19.01 -1.67 -12.57
CA HIS A 50 18.27 -0.52 -12.06
C HIS A 50 17.50 -0.89 -10.79
N SER A 51 17.86 -0.24 -9.69
CA SER A 51 17.08 -0.25 -8.45
C SER A 51 16.23 1.02 -8.30
N ALA A 52 15.05 0.87 -7.70
CA ALA A 52 14.16 1.97 -7.37
C ALA A 52 13.55 1.76 -5.98
N THR A 53 13.42 2.86 -5.23
CA THR A 53 12.89 2.86 -3.87
C THR A 53 12.00 4.06 -3.63
N LEU A 54 10.96 3.87 -2.82
CA LEU A 54 10.16 4.91 -2.19
C LEU A 54 10.02 4.56 -0.71
N GLY A 55 10.37 5.47 0.18
CA GLY A 55 10.51 5.14 1.60
C GLY A 55 11.69 4.19 1.86
N ASP A 56 11.58 3.38 2.92
CA ASP A 56 12.57 2.39 3.32
C ASP A 56 11.85 1.09 3.77
N VAL A 57 11.78 0.13 2.84
CA VAL A 57 11.17 -1.17 3.05
C VAL A 57 12.02 -2.26 2.40
N THR A 58 12.13 -3.39 3.09
CA THR A 58 12.84 -4.58 2.65
C THR A 58 12.03 -5.83 3.00
N SER A 59 12.56 -7.00 2.69
CA SER A 59 12.00 -8.27 3.15
C SER A 59 12.13 -8.48 4.66
N ALA A 60 12.99 -7.76 5.36
CA ALA A 60 13.21 -7.94 6.79
C ALA A 60 12.60 -6.82 7.63
N GLN A 61 12.49 -5.61 7.06
CA GLN A 61 12.18 -4.40 7.81
C GLN A 61 11.27 -3.46 7.02
N ARG A 62 10.33 -2.83 7.74
CA ARG A 62 9.50 -1.73 7.28
C ARG A 62 9.86 -0.48 8.09
N VAL A 63 10.94 0.20 7.69
CA VAL A 63 11.55 1.29 8.47
C VAL A 63 10.81 2.60 8.23
N ARG A 64 10.51 2.93 6.97
CA ARG A 64 9.86 4.19 6.60
C ARG A 64 8.82 3.98 5.50
N VAL A 65 7.57 4.26 5.83
CA VAL A 65 6.43 4.29 4.90
C VAL A 65 6.03 5.75 4.72
N LEU A 66 6.02 6.26 3.49
CA LEU A 66 5.72 7.68 3.23
C LEU A 66 4.21 7.90 3.21
N THR A 67 3.76 8.97 3.85
CA THR A 67 2.35 9.38 3.79
C THR A 67 2.05 10.05 2.45
N ASP A 68 0.83 9.93 1.93
CA ASP A 68 0.41 10.68 0.74
C ASP A 68 0.71 12.19 0.89
N GLY A 69 1.34 12.78 -0.13
CA GLY A 69 1.84 14.15 -0.13
C GLY A 69 3.21 14.37 0.53
N GLU A 70 3.71 13.41 1.31
CA GLU A 70 5.05 13.48 1.92
C GLU A 70 6.13 13.39 0.84
N GLU A 71 7.12 14.28 0.89
CA GLU A 71 8.19 14.39 -0.13
C GLU A 71 7.67 14.53 -1.58
N GLY A 72 6.44 15.04 -1.74
CA GLY A 72 5.78 15.15 -3.05
C GLY A 72 5.32 13.81 -3.63
N SER A 73 5.35 12.73 -2.84
CA SER A 73 4.82 11.44 -3.26
C SER A 73 3.30 11.45 -3.35
N THR A 74 2.76 10.60 -4.22
CA THR A 74 1.32 10.33 -4.29
C THR A 74 1.11 8.85 -4.04
N ILE A 75 0.31 8.53 -3.03
CA ILE A 75 -0.03 7.16 -2.65
C ILE A 75 -1.55 6.99 -2.77
N ASP A 76 -1.96 6.02 -3.57
CA ASP A 76 -3.35 5.58 -3.65
C ASP A 76 -3.39 4.06 -3.46
N CYS A 77 -4.17 3.57 -2.50
CA CYS A 77 -4.24 2.15 -2.24
C CYS A 77 -5.59 1.71 -1.66
N SER A 78 -5.95 0.48 -1.99
CA SER A 78 -7.10 -0.23 -1.46
C SER A 78 -6.70 -1.67 -1.14
N VAL A 79 -6.99 -2.09 0.09
CA VAL A 79 -6.79 -3.47 0.56
C VAL A 79 -8.09 -3.92 1.22
N THR A 80 -8.87 -4.71 0.49
CA THR A 80 -10.24 -5.07 0.86
C THR A 80 -10.38 -6.57 1.02
N GLY A 81 -11.37 -7.00 1.81
CA GLY A 81 -11.67 -8.42 2.02
C GLY A 81 -11.53 -8.87 3.48
N SER A 82 -11.77 -10.16 3.70
CA SER A 82 -11.60 -10.82 4.99
C SER A 82 -11.15 -12.26 4.77
N GLY A 83 -10.00 -12.63 5.34
CA GLY A 83 -9.35 -13.93 5.11
C GLY A 83 -8.63 -14.02 3.75
N THR A 84 -9.31 -13.67 2.67
CA THR A 84 -8.71 -13.41 1.36
C THR A 84 -8.88 -11.93 1.02
N PHE A 85 -7.79 -11.32 0.58
CA PHE A 85 -7.72 -9.89 0.34
C PHE A 85 -7.44 -9.58 -1.14
N GLN A 86 -8.08 -8.54 -1.64
CA GLN A 86 -7.75 -7.92 -2.92
C GLN A 86 -6.93 -6.66 -2.65
N VAL A 87 -5.85 -6.47 -3.41
CA VAL A 87 -4.95 -5.33 -3.28
C VAL A 87 -4.89 -4.58 -4.61
N SER A 88 -5.12 -3.28 -4.57
CA SER A 88 -4.85 -2.36 -5.68
C SER A 88 -4.09 -1.16 -5.12
N ALA A 89 -2.87 -0.92 -5.58
CA ALA A 89 -2.04 0.16 -5.05
C ALA A 89 -1.25 0.86 -6.17
N GLN A 90 -1.03 2.15 -5.98
CA GLN A 90 -0.20 3.00 -6.79
C GLN A 90 0.66 3.87 -5.88
N ALA A 91 1.95 3.96 -6.20
CA ALA A 91 2.85 4.93 -5.58
C ALA A 91 3.64 5.67 -6.65
N ARG A 92 3.63 7.00 -6.59
CA ARG A 92 4.31 7.89 -7.53
C ARG A 92 5.24 8.83 -6.77
N ASN A 93 6.43 9.08 -7.33
CA ASN A 93 7.32 10.15 -6.89
C ASN A 93 7.74 11.00 -8.11
N PRO A 94 7.24 12.24 -8.23
CA PRO A 94 7.54 13.09 -9.37
C PRO A 94 9.02 13.52 -9.44
N ALA A 95 9.74 13.57 -8.31
CA ALA A 95 11.15 13.96 -8.29
C ALA A 95 12.07 12.94 -8.99
N THR A 96 11.68 11.66 -9.01
CA THR A 96 12.41 10.58 -9.70
C THR A 96 11.67 10.07 -10.93
N ALA A 97 10.51 10.67 -11.24
CA ALA A 97 9.51 10.17 -12.18
C ALA A 97 9.16 8.68 -11.95
N ALA A 98 9.35 8.17 -10.73
CA ALA A 98 9.08 6.78 -10.40
C ALA A 98 7.57 6.58 -10.20
N GLU A 99 7.01 5.55 -10.81
CA GLU A 99 5.63 5.13 -10.62
C GLU A 99 5.57 3.61 -10.59
N ILE A 100 5.02 3.05 -9.52
CA ILE A 100 4.66 1.63 -9.43
C ILE A 100 3.14 1.50 -9.32
N ARG A 101 2.58 0.51 -10.01
CA ARG A 101 1.20 0.07 -9.84
C ARG A 101 1.20 -1.42 -9.55
N VAL A 102 0.36 -1.83 -8.62
CA VAL A 102 0.30 -3.19 -8.10
C VAL A 102 -1.14 -3.62 -8.03
N ASN A 103 -1.43 -4.81 -8.53
CA ASN A 103 -2.75 -5.43 -8.41
C ASN A 103 -2.59 -6.91 -8.02
N ILE A 104 -3.09 -7.27 -6.85
CA ILE A 104 -3.12 -8.66 -6.35
C ILE A 104 -4.60 -9.04 -6.21
N PRO A 105 -5.17 -9.83 -7.14
CA PRO A 105 -6.59 -10.17 -7.13
C PRO A 105 -7.02 -10.93 -5.86
N ALA A 106 -6.14 -11.76 -5.33
CA ALA A 106 -6.39 -12.56 -4.13
C ALA A 106 -5.07 -12.92 -3.43
N ILE A 107 -4.94 -12.55 -2.16
CA ILE A 107 -3.86 -12.99 -1.28
C ILE A 107 -4.44 -13.36 0.08
N THR A 108 -3.92 -14.41 0.70
CA THR A 108 -4.29 -14.81 2.07
C THR A 108 -3.08 -14.61 2.98
N PRO A 109 -3.27 -14.40 4.30
CA PRO A 109 -2.17 -14.32 5.26
C PRO A 109 -1.25 -15.56 5.29
N ALA A 110 -1.64 -16.67 4.66
CA ALA A 110 -0.87 -17.91 4.56
C ALA A 110 0.01 -17.99 3.30
N ALA A 111 0.10 -16.94 2.47
CA ALA A 111 0.93 -16.96 1.27
C ALA A 111 2.43 -17.10 1.62
N THR A 112 3.06 -18.16 1.13
CA THR A 112 4.50 -18.43 1.31
C THR A 112 5.22 -18.44 -0.03
N GLN A 113 6.56 -18.55 -0.03
CA GLN A 113 7.33 -18.60 -1.26
C GLN A 113 6.98 -19.83 -2.13
N GLU A 114 6.62 -20.96 -1.50
CA GLU A 114 6.21 -22.20 -2.17
C GLU A 114 4.74 -22.13 -2.66
N MET A 115 3.93 -21.28 -2.05
CA MET A 115 2.52 -21.04 -2.38
C MET A 115 2.23 -19.54 -2.48
N PRO A 116 2.84 -18.84 -3.45
CA PRO A 116 2.69 -17.39 -3.55
C PRO A 116 1.30 -17.04 -4.11
N ALA A 117 0.82 -15.85 -3.72
CA ALA A 117 -0.26 -15.20 -4.46
C ALA A 117 0.27 -14.68 -5.80
N THR A 118 -0.59 -14.62 -6.81
CA THR A 118 -0.23 -14.07 -8.13
C THR A 118 -0.87 -12.71 -8.33
N GLY A 119 -0.18 -11.82 -9.04
CA GLY A 119 -0.70 -10.51 -9.39
C GLY A 119 0.09 -9.85 -10.51
N SER A 120 -0.08 -8.55 -10.67
CA SER A 120 0.62 -7.76 -11.68
C SER A 120 1.31 -6.55 -11.07
N ILE A 121 2.42 -6.18 -11.69
CA ILE A 121 3.15 -4.94 -11.41
C ILE A 121 3.38 -4.22 -12.73
N SER A 122 3.22 -2.90 -12.72
CA SER A 122 3.82 -2.03 -13.73
C SER A 122 4.75 -1.02 -13.09
N PHE A 123 5.87 -0.73 -13.72
CA PHE A 123 6.85 0.23 -13.21
C PHE A 123 7.43 1.11 -14.32
N SER A 124 7.62 2.39 -14.01
CA SER A 124 8.40 3.34 -14.81
C SER A 124 9.22 4.26 -13.91
N SER A 125 10.32 4.80 -14.44
CA SER A 125 11.13 5.83 -13.77
C SER A 125 11.85 6.72 -14.77
N ALA A 126 12.46 7.81 -14.30
CA ALA A 126 13.36 8.61 -15.14
C ALA A 126 14.53 7.76 -15.70
N ARG A 127 14.97 6.72 -14.98
CA ARG A 127 16.07 5.83 -15.42
C ARG A 127 15.65 4.81 -16.46
N THR A 128 14.37 4.46 -16.54
CA THR A 128 13.83 3.69 -17.66
C THR A 128 13.56 4.56 -18.88
N GLY A 129 13.93 5.85 -18.86
CA GLY A 129 13.56 6.80 -19.92
C GLY A 129 12.08 7.19 -19.88
N GLY A 130 11.37 6.90 -18.79
CA GLY A 130 9.91 7.03 -18.70
C GLY A 130 9.14 5.83 -19.27
N GLU A 131 9.85 4.85 -19.84
CA GLU A 131 9.25 3.64 -20.38
C GLU A 131 8.66 2.78 -19.27
N THR A 132 7.47 2.22 -19.53
CA THR A 132 6.75 1.39 -18.57
C THR A 132 7.02 -0.09 -18.84
N PHE A 133 7.54 -0.76 -17.84
CA PHE A 133 7.65 -2.21 -17.78
C PHE A 133 6.39 -2.76 -17.14
N VAL A 134 5.79 -3.78 -17.76
CA VAL A 134 4.58 -4.43 -17.25
C VAL A 134 4.86 -5.91 -17.08
N SER A 135 4.45 -6.49 -15.96
CA SER A 135 4.55 -7.93 -15.73
C SER A 135 3.79 -8.71 -16.81
N ASP A 136 4.40 -9.75 -17.34
CA ASP A 136 3.78 -10.61 -18.34
C ASP A 136 2.53 -11.31 -17.76
N PRO A 137 1.33 -11.16 -18.36
CA PRO A 137 0.15 -11.86 -17.86
C PRO A 137 0.25 -13.39 -18.00
N ALA A 138 1.12 -13.91 -18.87
CA ALA A 138 1.39 -15.35 -18.98
C ALA A 138 2.32 -15.86 -17.86
N ASP A 139 3.06 -14.97 -17.20
CA ASP A 139 3.97 -15.28 -16.09
C ASP A 139 3.82 -14.21 -14.99
N PRO A 140 2.70 -14.24 -14.24
CA PRO A 140 2.35 -13.18 -13.31
C PRO A 140 3.35 -13.07 -12.16
N CYS A 141 3.47 -11.87 -11.60
CA CYS A 141 4.30 -11.65 -10.42
C CYS A 141 3.81 -12.51 -9.25
N GLN A 142 4.75 -13.03 -8.48
CA GLN A 142 4.52 -13.82 -7.29
C GLN A 142 4.68 -12.93 -6.06
N PHE A 143 3.78 -13.07 -5.09
CA PHE A 143 3.73 -12.30 -3.85
C PHE A 143 3.62 -13.25 -2.66
N TRP A 144 4.44 -13.05 -1.64
CA TRP A 144 4.42 -13.90 -0.44
C TRP A 144 4.93 -13.19 0.80
N PHE A 145 4.70 -13.80 1.96
CA PHE A 145 5.21 -13.33 3.23
C PHE A 145 6.43 -14.16 3.66
N VAL A 146 7.45 -13.48 4.17
CA VAL A 146 8.63 -14.15 4.74
C VAL A 146 8.26 -14.76 6.10
N PRO A 147 8.53 -16.06 6.34
CA PRO A 147 8.27 -16.69 7.64
C PRO A 147 8.97 -15.95 8.78
N GLU A 148 8.33 -15.94 9.96
CA GLU A 148 8.88 -15.31 11.18
C GLU A 148 9.15 -13.79 11.05
N SER A 149 8.57 -13.13 10.05
CA SER A 149 8.61 -11.67 9.89
C SER A 149 7.31 -11.02 10.35
N GLU A 150 7.31 -9.69 10.39
CA GLU A 150 6.12 -8.85 10.63
C GLU A 150 5.32 -8.57 9.34
N GLN A 151 5.68 -9.22 8.22
CA GLN A 151 4.93 -9.13 6.98
C GLN A 151 3.54 -9.74 7.11
N GLY A 152 2.59 -9.25 6.32
CA GLY A 152 1.22 -9.74 6.35
C GLY A 152 0.26 -8.88 5.53
N VAL A 153 -1.02 -9.23 5.62
CA VAL A 153 -2.13 -8.53 4.97
C VAL A 153 -3.33 -8.49 5.90
N ASN A 154 -3.95 -7.33 6.02
CA ASN A 154 -5.22 -7.09 6.71
C ASN A 154 -6.04 -6.08 5.90
N ALA A 155 -7.30 -5.84 6.29
CA ALA A 155 -8.09 -4.77 5.68
C ALA A 155 -7.37 -3.43 5.89
N GLY A 156 -7.14 -2.69 4.80
CA GLY A 156 -6.44 -1.42 4.79
C GLY A 156 -4.91 -1.48 4.83
N GLU A 157 -4.27 -2.66 4.88
CA GLU A 157 -2.80 -2.76 4.90
C GLU A 157 -2.22 -4.06 4.30
N ILE A 158 -1.02 -3.94 3.72
CA ILE A 158 -0.21 -5.06 3.25
C ILE A 158 1.28 -4.73 3.38
N TRP A 159 2.09 -5.69 3.79
CA TRP A 159 3.55 -5.70 3.62
C TRP A 159 3.97 -7.07 3.11
N VAL A 160 4.54 -7.10 1.91
CA VAL A 160 4.77 -8.34 1.16
C VAL A 160 6.06 -8.24 0.35
N VAL A 161 6.69 -9.37 0.08
CA VAL A 161 7.77 -9.48 -0.90
C VAL A 161 7.23 -9.98 -2.23
N PHE A 162 7.93 -9.64 -3.32
CA PHE A 162 7.50 -10.05 -4.65
C PHE A 162 8.67 -10.36 -5.59
N GLU A 163 8.36 -11.16 -6.60
CA GLU A 163 9.20 -11.38 -7.78
C GLU A 163 8.36 -11.38 -9.05
N CYS A 164 8.91 -10.81 -10.11
CA CYS A 164 8.32 -10.87 -11.45
C CYS A 164 9.38 -11.43 -12.39
N LEU A 165 9.18 -12.67 -12.85
CA LEU A 165 10.12 -13.37 -13.72
C LEU A 165 10.12 -12.84 -15.15
N SER A 166 9.07 -12.12 -15.55
CA SER A 166 8.96 -11.51 -16.86
C SER A 166 8.29 -10.15 -16.75
N MET A 167 9.05 -9.10 -17.05
CA MET A 167 8.64 -7.71 -17.17
C MET A 167 8.91 -7.25 -18.60
N LEU A 168 7.85 -6.89 -19.32
CA LEU A 168 7.90 -6.59 -20.75
C LEU A 168 7.88 -5.08 -21.00
N ASN A 169 8.71 -4.63 -21.95
CA ASN A 169 8.70 -3.27 -22.48
C ASN A 169 9.25 -3.28 -23.91
N ASP A 170 8.44 -2.98 -24.93
CA ASP A 170 8.87 -2.78 -26.34
C ASP A 170 9.94 -3.78 -26.87
N GLY A 171 9.74 -5.07 -26.60
CA GLY A 171 10.64 -6.15 -27.04
C GLY A 171 11.78 -6.49 -26.08
N TYR A 172 11.95 -5.72 -25.01
CA TYR A 172 12.78 -6.07 -23.86
C TYR A 172 12.02 -6.95 -22.87
N SER A 173 12.76 -7.86 -22.25
CA SER A 173 12.28 -8.72 -21.16
C SER A 173 13.28 -8.62 -20.01
N CYS A 174 12.77 -8.14 -18.89
CA CYS A 174 13.51 -7.93 -17.65
C CYS A 174 12.90 -8.78 -16.52
N GLU A 175 13.64 -8.94 -15.42
CA GLU A 175 13.12 -9.60 -14.22
C GLU A 175 13.20 -8.64 -13.03
N LEU A 176 12.19 -8.65 -12.16
CA LEU A 176 12.26 -8.02 -10.85
C LEU A 176 12.48 -9.11 -9.81
N ARG A 177 13.62 -9.05 -9.11
CA ARG A 177 13.99 -10.02 -8.08
C ARG A 177 14.01 -9.37 -6.71
N ARG A 178 13.50 -10.09 -5.70
CA ARG A 178 13.55 -9.69 -4.29
C ARG A 178 12.97 -8.30 -4.02
N GLY A 179 11.84 -7.99 -4.65
CA GLY A 179 11.11 -6.76 -4.36
C GLY A 179 10.41 -6.83 -3.00
N ALA A 180 10.17 -5.68 -2.39
CA ALA A 180 9.33 -5.53 -1.20
C ALA A 180 8.44 -4.31 -1.36
N LEU A 181 7.21 -4.40 -0.88
CA LEU A 181 6.27 -3.28 -0.85
C LEU A 181 5.48 -3.29 0.46
N ALA A 182 5.15 -2.10 0.95
CA ALA A 182 4.29 -1.91 2.10
C ALA A 182 3.32 -0.77 1.82
N PHE A 183 2.03 -1.02 2.03
CA PHE A 183 0.97 -0.03 1.96
C PHE A 183 0.10 -0.16 3.20
N ASP A 184 -0.32 0.96 3.78
CA ASP A 184 -1.26 0.97 4.89
C ASP A 184 -2.09 2.26 4.88
N GLY A 185 -3.10 2.33 5.76
CA GLY A 185 -4.09 3.42 5.69
C GLY A 185 -4.87 3.39 4.38
N CYS A 186 -4.94 2.25 3.71
CA CYS A 186 -5.63 2.06 2.44
C CYS A 186 -7.15 2.03 2.65
N GLY A 187 -7.91 2.43 1.64
CA GLY A 187 -9.36 2.26 1.63
C GLY A 187 -9.74 0.77 1.72
N SER A 188 -10.64 0.44 2.64
CA SER A 188 -11.18 -0.90 2.88
C SER A 188 -12.55 -1.12 2.24
#